data_AF-A0A2Z6RK13-F1
#
_entry.id   AF-A0A2Z6RK13-F1
#
_cell.length_a   1.000
_cell.length_b   1.000
_cell.length_c   1.000
_cell.angle_alpha   90.00
_cell.angle_beta   90.00
_cell.angle_gamma   90.00
#
_symmetry.space_group_name_H-M   'P 1'
#
loop_
_entity.id
_entity.type
_entity.pdbx_description
1 polymer ?
#
loop_
_entity_poly.entity_id
_entity_poly.type
_entity_poly.pdbx_seq_one_letter_code
_entity_poly.pdbx_strand_id
1 'polypeptide(L)'
;MDKNNNGVQNSTTTTLTPFATPSNPIVIQMPFHYPYSHSNTLSNTLTQSPPSLGTHELPFISEFLHIFNQKYSSNVYSKFEGAFLQEEITVNAIKDLTDEEMVKLRVNKIGWQKNVRQAAQRY
;
A
#
# COMPACT_ATOMS: atom_id res chain seq x y z
N MET A 1 -0.53 93.48 26.91
CA MET A 1 -1.67 92.85 27.59
C MET A 1 -2.15 91.71 26.74
N ASP A 2 -2.42 90.62 27.43
CA ASP A 2 -2.56 89.24 26.99
C ASP A 2 -3.84 88.97 26.19
N LYS A 3 -3.78 88.10 25.18
CA LYS A 3 -4.47 86.81 25.29
C LYS A 3 -4.03 85.76 24.26
N ASN A 4 -3.74 84.63 24.87
CA ASN A 4 -3.30 83.34 24.38
C ASN A 4 -4.47 82.48 23.87
N ASN A 5 -4.14 81.50 23.01
CA ASN A 5 -4.54 80.08 23.05
C ASN A 5 -5.17 79.44 21.80
N ASN A 6 -4.34 78.53 21.24
CA ASN A 6 -4.58 77.11 20.95
C ASN A 6 -5.34 76.61 19.71
N GLY A 7 -4.65 75.70 19.02
CA GLY A 7 -5.12 74.70 18.06
C GLY A 7 -4.08 74.58 16.94
N VAL A 8 -3.43 73.46 16.63
CA VAL A 8 -3.64 72.03 16.92
C VAL A 8 -2.26 71.37 16.70
N GLN A 9 -1.74 70.60 17.65
CA GLN A 9 -0.65 69.65 17.37
C GLN A 9 -1.25 68.24 17.31
N ASN A 10 -1.31 67.73 16.09
CA ASN A 10 -1.57 66.34 15.79
C ASN A 10 -0.39 65.49 16.25
N SER A 11 -0.70 64.38 16.92
CA SER A 11 -0.26 63.00 16.62
C SER A 11 -0.02 62.24 17.92
N THR A 12 -1.08 61.64 18.45
CA THR A 12 -0.94 60.53 19.40
C THR A 12 -0.83 59.24 18.59
N THR A 13 0.36 58.66 18.60
CA THR A 13 0.63 57.33 18.07
C THR A 13 -0.16 56.30 18.88
N THR A 14 -1.21 55.74 18.29
CA THR A 14 -1.83 54.50 18.81
C THR A 14 -1.10 53.32 18.18
N THR A 15 -0.18 52.72 18.94
CA THR A 15 0.40 51.43 18.62
C THR A 15 -0.69 50.36 18.73
N LEU A 16 -1.25 49.95 17.60
CA LEU A 16 -2.05 48.72 17.54
C LEU A 16 -1.07 47.55 17.52
N THR A 17 -1.01 46.82 18.63
CA THR A 17 -0.44 45.49 18.68
C THR A 17 -1.23 44.57 17.74
N PRO A 18 -0.61 43.91 16.76
CA PRO A 18 -1.28 42.81 16.08
C PRO A 18 -1.45 41.68 17.09
N PHE A 19 -2.68 41.42 17.51
CA PHE A 19 -3.01 40.16 18.14
C PHE A 19 -2.75 39.06 17.10
N ALA A 20 -1.62 38.36 17.25
CA ALA A 20 -1.37 37.12 16.55
C ALA A 20 -2.35 36.09 17.11
N THR A 21 -3.46 35.88 16.41
CA THR A 21 -4.29 34.70 16.65
C THR A 21 -3.45 33.45 16.39
N PRO A 22 -3.34 32.52 17.34
CA PRO A 22 -2.69 31.25 17.06
C PRO A 22 -3.49 30.54 15.96
N SER A 23 -2.90 30.46 14.77
CA SER A 23 -3.42 29.65 13.67
C SER A 23 -3.17 28.18 14.02
N ASN A 24 -4.10 27.59 14.78
CA ASN A 24 -4.11 26.16 15.00
C ASN A 24 -4.42 25.49 13.66
N PRO A 25 -3.55 24.60 13.13
CA PRO A 25 -3.90 23.84 11.94
C PRO A 25 -5.11 22.96 12.27
N ILE A 26 -6.19 23.12 11.52
CA ILE A 26 -7.32 22.19 11.58
C ILE A 26 -6.85 20.90 10.91
N VAL A 27 -6.49 19.91 11.72
CA VAL A 27 -6.21 18.56 11.26
C VAL A 27 -7.55 17.86 11.03
N ILE A 28 -8.00 17.81 9.77
CA ILE A 28 -9.15 16.98 9.40
C ILE A 28 -8.65 15.54 9.29
N GLN A 29 -8.76 14.80 10.39
CA GLN A 29 -8.46 13.37 10.41
C GLN A 29 -9.72 12.60 10.00
N MET A 30 -9.71 12.05 8.78
CA MET A 30 -10.77 11.17 8.29
C MET A 30 -10.64 9.80 8.99
N PRO A 31 -11.70 9.27 9.62
CA PRO A 31 -11.65 7.91 10.15
C PRO A 31 -11.72 6.93 8.98
N PHE A 32 -10.61 6.27 8.67
CA PHE A 32 -10.62 5.10 7.80
C PHE A 32 -11.15 3.90 8.59
N HIS A 33 -12.48 3.74 8.62
CA HIS A 33 -13.11 2.50 9.04
C HIS A 33 -13.34 1.63 7.81
N TYR A 34 -12.49 0.61 7.64
CA TYR A 34 -12.78 -0.51 6.75
C TYR A 34 -13.67 -1.49 7.52
N PRO A 35 -14.90 -1.77 7.06
CA PRO A 35 -15.66 -2.88 7.61
C PRO A 35 -15.00 -4.19 7.16
N TYR A 36 -14.20 -4.78 8.03
CA TYR A 36 -13.76 -6.16 7.87
C TYR A 36 -14.84 -7.06 8.47
N SER A 37 -15.84 -7.41 7.67
CA SER A 37 -16.79 -8.46 8.01
C SER A 37 -16.17 -9.80 7.63
N HIS A 38 -15.77 -10.56 8.64
CA HIS A 38 -15.44 -11.97 8.52
C HIS A 38 -16.72 -12.78 8.26
N SER A 39 -16.73 -13.62 7.23
CA SER A 39 -17.37 -14.96 7.24
C SER A 39 -17.20 -15.63 5.89
N ASN A 40 -16.20 -16.51 5.78
CA ASN A 40 -16.30 -17.65 4.89
C ASN A 40 -16.00 -18.90 5.70
N THR A 41 -17.06 -19.46 6.27
CA THR A 41 -17.10 -20.87 6.66
C THR A 41 -17.11 -21.70 5.39
N LEU A 42 -15.92 -21.98 4.85
CA LEU A 42 -15.70 -23.20 4.11
C LEU A 42 -14.61 -23.94 4.87
N SER A 43 -15.05 -24.86 5.71
CA SER A 43 -14.23 -25.95 6.22
C SER A 43 -13.62 -26.66 5.03
N ASN A 44 -12.40 -26.29 4.65
CA ASN A 44 -11.57 -27.11 3.80
C ASN A 44 -10.55 -27.76 4.73
N THR A 45 -10.95 -28.90 5.29
CA THR A 45 -10.01 -29.86 5.87
C THR A 45 -9.20 -30.45 4.72
N LEU A 46 -8.25 -29.69 4.17
CA LEU A 46 -7.11 -30.27 3.49
C LEU A 46 -5.96 -30.22 4.49
N THR A 47 -5.64 -31.38 5.03
CA THR A 47 -4.39 -31.70 5.71
C THR A 47 -3.24 -31.05 4.96
N GLN A 48 -2.77 -29.92 5.48
CA GLN A 48 -1.57 -29.25 5.02
C GLN A 48 -0.41 -30.07 5.56
N SER A 49 0.07 -31.04 4.77
CA SER A 49 1.37 -31.63 5.02
C SER A 49 2.39 -30.49 4.98
N PRO A 50 3.31 -30.40 5.96
CA PRO A 50 4.42 -29.45 5.86
C PRO A 50 5.16 -29.70 4.55
N PRO A 51 5.70 -28.67 3.88
CA PRO A 51 6.49 -28.87 2.68
C PRO A 51 7.61 -29.84 3.03
N SER A 52 7.55 -31.03 2.44
CA SER A 52 8.52 -32.09 2.64
C SER A 52 9.90 -31.53 2.27
N LEU A 53 10.77 -31.34 3.26
CA LEU A 53 12.20 -31.22 3.05
C LEU A 53 12.68 -32.57 2.50
N GLY A 54 12.51 -32.80 1.21
CA GLY A 54 12.66 -34.16 0.69
C GLY A 54 12.61 -34.38 -0.80
N THR A 55 12.41 -33.35 -1.63
CA THR A 55 12.71 -33.33 -3.08
C THR A 55 12.62 -31.86 -3.51
N HIS A 56 13.61 -31.31 -4.23
CA HIS A 56 13.52 -29.96 -4.80
C HIS A 56 12.57 -29.96 -6.02
N GLU A 57 11.34 -30.44 -5.82
CA GLU A 57 10.35 -30.45 -6.89
C GLU A 57 9.82 -29.04 -7.10
N LEU A 58 9.82 -28.61 -8.36
CA LEU A 58 9.32 -27.29 -8.73
C LEU A 58 7.81 -27.27 -8.51
N PRO A 59 7.28 -26.40 -7.62
CA PRO A 59 5.85 -26.35 -7.37
C PRO A 59 5.11 -25.93 -8.64
N PHE A 60 3.86 -26.37 -8.76
CA PHE A 60 2.98 -25.83 -9.79
C PHE A 60 2.70 -24.34 -9.53
N ILE A 61 2.36 -23.61 -10.59
CA ILE A 61 2.07 -22.17 -10.47
C ILE A 61 0.91 -21.90 -9.51
N SER A 62 -0.10 -22.77 -9.50
CA SER A 62 -1.26 -22.71 -8.61
C SER A 62 -0.84 -22.81 -7.14
N GLU A 63 0.02 -23.78 -6.82
CA GLU A 63 0.57 -23.98 -5.47
C GLU A 63 1.45 -22.80 -5.03
N PHE A 64 2.33 -22.34 -5.92
CA PHE A 64 3.19 -21.19 -5.66
C PHE A 64 2.38 -19.94 -5.31
N LEU A 65 1.37 -19.61 -6.11
CA LEU A 65 0.50 -18.45 -5.87
C LEU A 65 -0.37 -18.64 -4.62
N HIS A 66 -0.80 -19.87 -4.33
CA HIS A 66 -1.56 -20.18 -3.11
C HIS A 66 -0.73 -19.94 -1.84
N ILE A 67 0.50 -20.46 -1.80
CA ILE A 67 1.46 -20.22 -0.70
C ILE A 67 1.69 -18.72 -0.53
N PHE A 68 1.77 -17.98 -1.65
CA PHE A 68 1.96 -16.54 -1.63
C PHE A 68 0.77 -15.79 -1.03
N ASN A 69 -0.45 -16.16 -1.39
CA ASN A 69 -1.65 -15.57 -0.82
C ASN A 69 -1.76 -15.77 0.69
N GLN A 70 -1.41 -16.97 1.18
CA GLN A 70 -1.40 -17.25 2.63
C GLN A 70 -0.41 -16.34 3.37
N LYS A 71 0.79 -16.11 2.80
CA LYS A 71 1.82 -15.27 3.43
C LYS A 71 1.41 -13.81 3.58
N TYR A 72 0.65 -13.26 2.63
CA TYR A 72 0.23 -11.85 2.64
C TYR A 72 -1.22 -11.66 3.09
N SER A 73 -1.89 -12.71 3.61
CA SER A 73 -3.32 -12.71 3.97
C SER A 73 -4.21 -12.05 2.91
N SER A 74 -3.88 -12.27 1.64
CA SER A 74 -4.55 -11.63 0.51
C SER A 74 -4.81 -12.68 -0.54
N ASN A 75 -5.96 -12.65 -1.20
CA ASN A 75 -6.26 -13.47 -2.37
C ASN A 75 -5.81 -12.81 -3.68
N VAL A 76 -4.90 -11.83 -3.59
CA VAL A 76 -4.53 -10.93 -4.69
C VAL A 76 -3.78 -11.68 -5.78
N TYR A 77 -2.95 -12.68 -5.46
CA TYR A 77 -2.04 -13.27 -6.44
C TYR A 77 -2.69 -14.40 -7.25
N SER A 78 -3.70 -15.10 -6.71
CA SER A 78 -4.40 -16.16 -7.46
C SER A 78 -5.15 -15.64 -8.68
N LYS A 79 -5.53 -14.37 -8.71
CA LYS A 79 -6.19 -13.78 -9.90
C LYS A 79 -5.28 -13.73 -11.14
N PHE A 80 -3.96 -13.88 -10.96
CA PHE A 80 -3.01 -13.91 -12.05
C PHE A 80 -2.77 -15.32 -12.60
N GLU A 81 -3.19 -16.37 -11.89
CA GLU A 81 -2.91 -17.77 -12.24
C GLU A 81 -3.26 -18.09 -13.69
N GLY A 82 -4.44 -17.66 -14.15
CA GLY A 82 -4.86 -17.86 -15.54
C GLY A 82 -3.90 -17.23 -16.57
N ALA A 83 -3.33 -16.06 -16.27
CA ALA A 83 -2.37 -15.42 -17.16
C ALA A 83 -1.03 -16.16 -17.21
N PHE A 84 -0.55 -16.67 -16.06
CA PHE A 84 0.66 -17.49 -16.03
C PHE A 84 0.45 -18.82 -16.78
N LEU A 85 -0.70 -19.47 -16.61
CA LEU A 85 -1.03 -20.70 -17.33
C LEU A 85 -1.16 -20.49 -18.84
N GLN A 86 -1.80 -19.39 -19.26
CA GLN A 86 -1.99 -19.07 -20.67
C GLN A 86 -0.68 -18.81 -21.41
N GLU A 87 0.30 -18.19 -20.75
CA GLU A 87 1.64 -17.95 -21.29
C GLU A 87 2.63 -19.09 -20.95
N GLU A 88 2.13 -20.20 -20.39
CA GLU A 88 2.91 -21.39 -19.99
C GLU A 88 4.12 -21.09 -19.08
N ILE A 89 3.99 -20.08 -18.22
CA ILE A 89 5.06 -19.64 -17.32
C ILE A 89 5.19 -20.59 -16.12
N THR A 90 6.37 -21.18 -15.98
CA THR A 90 6.75 -22.02 -14.83
C THR A 90 7.37 -21.20 -13.69
N VAL A 91 7.31 -21.71 -12.45
CA VAL A 91 7.73 -20.98 -11.24
C VAL A 91 9.20 -20.53 -11.29
N ASN A 92 10.09 -21.36 -11.85
CA ASN A 92 11.52 -21.05 -11.98
C ASN A 92 11.79 -19.94 -13.01
N ALA A 93 10.95 -19.76 -14.02
CA ALA A 93 11.12 -18.73 -15.05
C ALA A 93 10.69 -17.33 -14.54
N ILE A 94 9.85 -17.28 -13.49
CA ILE A 94 9.30 -16.02 -12.95
C ILE A 94 10.40 -15.03 -12.53
N LYS A 95 11.53 -15.54 -12.02
CA LYS A 95 12.64 -14.69 -11.58
C LYS A 95 13.32 -13.93 -12.72
N ASP A 96 13.20 -14.44 -13.94
CA ASP A 96 13.85 -13.93 -15.15
C ASP A 96 12.94 -13.06 -16.00
N LEU A 97 11.62 -13.06 -15.74
CA LEU A 97 10.66 -12.22 -16.46
C LEU A 97 11.00 -10.74 -16.31
N THR A 98 10.94 -9.95 -17.38
CA THR A 98 11.12 -8.48 -17.34
C THR A 98 9.91 -7.76 -16.74
N ASP A 99 10.05 -6.46 -16.50
CA ASP A 99 8.96 -5.64 -15.95
C ASP A 99 7.80 -5.56 -16.95
N GLU A 100 8.09 -5.51 -18.25
CA GLU A 100 7.10 -5.55 -19.32
C GLU A 100 6.36 -6.89 -19.37
N GLU A 101 7.07 -8.00 -19.23
CA GLU A 101 6.46 -9.34 -19.20
C GLU A 101 5.57 -9.52 -17.96
N MET A 102 6.01 -9.02 -16.80
CA MET A 102 5.19 -8.98 -15.58
C MET A 102 3.90 -8.17 -15.77
N VAL A 103 3.96 -7.06 -16.51
CA VAL A 103 2.77 -6.26 -16.84
C VAL A 103 1.83 -7.03 -17.79
N LYS A 104 2.35 -7.78 -18.78
CA LYS A 104 1.54 -8.64 -19.65
C LYS A 104 0.79 -9.71 -18.85
N LEU A 105 1.44 -10.28 -17.84
CA LEU A 105 0.83 -11.22 -16.87
C LEU A 105 -0.10 -10.55 -15.85
N ARG A 106 -0.43 -9.26 -16.05
CA ARG A 106 -1.30 -8.43 -15.18
C ARG A 106 -0.75 -8.16 -13.78
N VAL A 107 0.50 -8.50 -13.51
CA VAL A 107 1.23 -8.14 -12.29
C VAL A 107 1.76 -6.71 -12.45
N ASN A 108 0.86 -5.72 -12.43
CA ASN A 108 1.14 -4.33 -12.82
C ASN A 108 1.52 -3.39 -11.66
N LYS A 109 1.59 -3.90 -10.42
CA LYS A 109 2.05 -3.12 -9.26
C LYS A 109 3.49 -3.46 -8.94
N ILE A 110 4.34 -2.44 -8.78
CA ILE A 110 5.76 -2.60 -8.46
C ILE A 110 6.01 -3.48 -7.22
N GLY A 111 5.17 -3.36 -6.19
CA GLY A 111 5.27 -4.21 -5.00
C GLY A 111 4.97 -5.68 -5.29
N TRP A 112 3.98 -5.96 -6.13
CA TRP A 112 3.64 -7.33 -6.52
C TRP A 112 4.75 -7.96 -7.36
N GLN A 113 5.27 -7.21 -8.34
CA GLN A 113 6.37 -7.67 -9.20
C GLN A 113 7.60 -8.05 -8.36
N LYS A 114 8.05 -7.16 -7.46
CA LYS A 114 9.21 -7.42 -6.59
C LYS A 114 8.99 -8.65 -5.71
N ASN A 115 7.82 -8.75 -5.08
CA ASN A 115 7.50 -9.86 -4.18
C ASN A 115 7.47 -11.20 -4.92
N VAL A 116 6.79 -11.26 -6.07
CA VAL A 116 6.64 -12.49 -6.86
C VAL A 116 8.00 -12.97 -7.39
N ARG A 117 8.84 -12.06 -7.94
CA ARG A 117 10.21 -12.43 -8.35
C ARG A 117 11.04 -12.94 -7.18
N GLN A 118 11.05 -12.23 -6.06
CA GLN A 118 11.83 -12.61 -4.89
C GLN A 118 11.41 -13.98 -4.34
N ALA A 119 10.12 -14.32 -4.41
CA ALA A 119 9.63 -15.62 -4.00
C ALA A 119 10.07 -16.74 -4.95
N ALA A 120 10.05 -16.46 -6.25
CA ALA A 120 10.49 -17.39 -7.28
C ALA A 120 12.00 -17.68 -7.21
N GLN A 121 12.83 -16.79 -6.66
CA GLN A 121 14.28 -17.02 -6.49
C GLN A 121 14.64 -18.26 -5.65
N ARG A 122 13.68 -18.78 -4.87
CA ARG A 122 13.86 -19.99 -4.06
C ARG A 122 13.80 -21.28 -4.88
N TYR A 123 13.46 -21.16 -6.17
CA TYR A 123 13.24 -22.24 -7.13
C TYR A 123 14.09 -22.00 -8.39
#